data_AF-A0A3B9KB30-F1
#
_entry.id   AF-A0A3B9KB30-F1
#
_cell.length_a   1.000
_cell.length_b   1.000
_cell.length_c   1.000
_cell.angle_alpha   90.00
_cell.angle_beta   90.00
_cell.angle_gamma   90.00
#
_symmetry.space_group_name_H-M   'P 1'
#
loop_
_entity.id
_entity.type
_entity.pdbx_description
1 polymer ?
#
loop_
_entity_poly.entity_id
_entity_poly.type
_entity_poly.pdbx_seq_one_letter_code
_entity_poly.pdbx_strand_id
1 'polypeptide(L)' 'MRFDAVAAYNELHPHFQGRIRRNEPLARHCTFGAGGPADVWISLETQEELIGMVRLGVAQHWPLLIV' A
#
# COMPACT_ATOMS: atom_id res chain seq x y z
N MET A 1 6.59 6.04 -16.19
CA MET A 1 6.85 6.53 -14.83
C MET A 1 7.13 5.32 -13.95
N ARG A 2 8.21 5.34 -13.17
CA ARG A 2 8.53 4.26 -12.22
C ARG A 2 7.94 4.67 -10.86
N PHE A 3 7.15 3.80 -10.24
CA PHE A 3 6.66 4.02 -8.88
C PHE A 3 7.85 4.16 -7.92
N ASP A 4 7.88 5.23 -7.13
CA ASP A 4 8.89 5.45 -6.09
C ASP A 4 8.33 5.01 -4.73
N ALA A 5 8.66 3.78 -4.35
CA ALA A 5 8.22 3.17 -3.11
C ALA A 5 8.72 3.91 -1.86
N VAL A 6 9.90 4.55 -1.92
CA VAL A 6 10.47 5.26 -0.77
C VAL A 6 9.72 6.55 -0.54
N ALA A 7 9.47 7.31 -1.62
CA ALA A 7 8.70 8.54 -1.55
C ALA A 7 7.26 8.26 -1.05
N ALA A 8 6.58 7.27 -1.64
CA ALA A 8 5.23 6.89 -1.24
C ALA A 8 5.16 6.44 0.23
N TYR A 9 6.11 5.63 0.70
CA TYR A 9 6.17 5.25 2.12
C TYR A 9 6.34 6.46 3.04
N ASN A 10 7.28 7.35 2.72
CA ASN A 10 7.55 8.53 3.57
C ASN A 10 6.36 9.50 3.62
N GLU A 11 5.61 9.64 2.53
CA GLU A 11 4.39 10.44 2.47
C GLU A 11 3.28 9.85 3.35
N LEU A 12 3.12 8.53 3.32
CA LEU A 12 1.99 7.84 3.98
C LEU A 12 2.28 7.42 5.43
N HIS A 13 3.54 7.22 5.80
CA HIS A 13 3.93 6.77 7.13
C HIS A 13 3.45 7.66 8.29
N PRO A 14 3.45 9.00 8.19
CA PRO A 14 2.88 9.86 9.23
C PRO A 14 1.39 9.61 9.50
N HIS A 15 0.64 9.16 8.48
CA HIS A 15 -0.81 8.96 8.56
C HIS A 15 -1.19 7.56 9.03
N PHE A 16 -0.46 6.53 8.57
CA PHE A 16 -0.81 5.13 8.84
C PHE A 16 0.08 4.46 9.90
N GLN A 17 1.24 5.03 10.22
CA GLN A 17 2.14 4.57 11.27
C GLN A 17 2.41 3.06 11.20
N GLY A 18 2.11 2.28 12.25
CA GLY A 18 2.31 0.83 12.27
C GLY A 18 1.47 0.03 11.27
N ARG A 19 0.48 0.66 10.61
CA ARG A 19 -0.35 0.03 9.58
C ARG A 19 0.25 0.11 8.18
N ILE A 20 1.36 0.81 7.97
CA ILE A 20 2.13 0.81 6.72
C ILE A 20 3.43 0.00 6.88
N ARG A 21 3.74 -0.84 5.89
CA ARG A 21 4.93 -1.71 5.87
C ARG A 21 5.61 -1.65 4.51
N ARG A 22 6.94 -1.80 4.49
CA ARG A 22 7.73 -1.94 3.26
C ARG A 22 8.15 -3.38 3.06
N ASN A 23 8.26 -3.80 1.80
CA ASN A 23 8.68 -5.16 1.41
C ASN A 23 7.84 -6.26 2.10
N GLU A 24 6.53 -6.02 2.26
CA GLU A 24 5.65 -6.95 2.97
C GLU A 24 5.37 -8.18 2.10
N PRO A 25 5.64 -9.42 2.55
CA PRO A 25 5.42 -10.61 1.74
C PRO A 25 3.93 -10.87 1.49
N LEU A 26 3.49 -10.79 0.22
CA LEU A 26 2.10 -11.07 -0.16
C LEU A 26 1.67 -12.52 0.14
N ALA A 27 2.63 -13.45 0.16
CA ALA A 27 2.41 -14.83 0.61
C ALA A 27 1.69 -14.95 1.97
N ARG A 28 1.84 -13.97 2.88
CA ARG A 28 1.17 -13.97 4.19
C ARG A 28 -0.32 -13.60 4.12
N HIS A 29 -0.75 -12.98 3.02
CA HIS A 29 -2.08 -12.41 2.82
C HIS A 29 -2.89 -13.15 1.75
N CYS A 30 -2.35 -14.25 1.19
CA CYS A 30 -2.99 -15.05 0.15
C CYS A 30 -3.20 -16.50 0.62
N THR A 31 -4.36 -17.10 0.31
CA THR A 31 -4.75 -18.46 0.73
C THR A 31 -3.74 -19.55 0.33
N PHE A 32 -3.10 -19.40 -0.84
CA PHE A 32 -2.11 -20.37 -1.34
C PHE A 32 -0.71 -20.18 -0.75
N GLY A 33 -0.49 -19.17 0.11
CA GLY A 33 0.83 -18.92 0.69
C GLY A 33 1.89 -18.45 -0.31
N ALA A 34 1.47 -17.93 -1.47
CA ALA A 34 2.35 -17.53 -2.56
C ALA A 34 2.20 -16.03 -2.85
N GLY A 35 3.32 -15.37 -3.18
CA GLY A 35 3.36 -13.96 -3.51
C GLY A 35 4.67 -13.31 -3.08
N GLY A 36 5.26 -12.50 -3.96
CA GLY A 36 6.48 -11.75 -3.67
C GLY A 36 6.25 -10.59 -2.68
N PRO A 37 7.28 -9.77 -2.43
CA PRO A 37 7.14 -8.60 -1.59
C PRO A 37 6.33 -7.50 -2.29
N ALA A 38 5.38 -6.90 -1.57
CA ALA A 38 4.80 -5.61 -1.94
C ALA A 38 5.76 -4.49 -1.54
N ASP A 39 6.00 -3.55 -2.45
CA ASP A 39 6.85 -2.37 -2.20
C ASP A 39 6.38 -1.59 -0.96
N VAL A 40 5.07 -1.34 -0.90
CA VAL A 40 4.35 -0.70 0.20
C VAL A 40 3.04 -1.46 0.44
N TRP A 41 2.79 -1.83 1.68
CA TRP A 41 1.54 -2.45 2.14
C TRP A 41 0.88 -1.59 3.21
N ILE A 42 -0.41 -1.35 3.10
CA ILE A 42 -1.17 -0.54 4.06
C ILE A 42 -2.44 -1.28 4.47
N SER A 43 -2.69 -1.39 5.77
CA SER A 43 -3.95 -1.89 6.30
C SER A 43 -4.91 -0.72 6.56
N LEU A 44 -6.04 -0.70 5.85
CA LEU A 44 -7.09 0.30 6.00
C LEU A 44 -8.21 -0.25 6.89
N GLU A 45 -8.79 0.60 7.72
CA GLU A 45 -9.80 0.22 8.71
C GLU A 45 -11.18 0.83 8.39
N THR A 46 -11.23 1.87 7.55
CA THR A 46 -12.48 2.55 7.20
C THR A 46 -12.67 2.70 5.69
N GLN A 47 -13.92 2.91 5.29
CA GLN A 47 -14.26 3.18 3.89
C GLN A 47 -13.66 4.52 3.42
N GLU A 48 -13.59 5.51 4.29
CA GLU A 48 -13.02 6.82 4.01
C GLU A 48 -11.51 6.72 3.72
N GLU A 49 -10.78 5.88 4.45
CA GLU A 49 -9.38 5.59 4.20
C GLU A 49 -9.18 4.96 2.82
N LEU A 50 -10.03 3.99 2.44
CA LEU A 50 -10.01 3.37 1.11
C LEU A 50 -10.26 4.38 0.00
N ILE A 51 -11.31 5.20 0.12
CA ILE A 51 -11.64 6.23 -0.86
C ILE A 51 -10.48 7.24 -0.99
N GLY A 52 -9.90 7.66 0.14
CA GLY A 52 -8.74 8.55 0.18
C GLY A 52 -7.54 7.97 -0.55
N MET A 53 -7.19 6.70 -0.27
CA MET A 53 -6.05 6.01 -0.88
C MET A 53 -6.21 5.83 -2.39
N VAL A 54 -7.42 5.46 -2.86
CA VAL A 54 -7.67 5.33 -4.30
C VAL A 54 -7.55 6.69 -4.99
N ARG A 55 -8.12 7.75 -4.42
CA ARG A 55 -8.01 9.12 -4.98
C ARG A 55 -6.55 9.59 -5.05
N LEU A 56 -5.79 9.39 -3.97
CA LEU A 56 -4.39 9.75 -3.92
C LEU A 56 -3.57 8.97 -4.96
N GLY A 57 -3.76 7.65 -5.04
CA GLY A 57 -3.03 6.83 -6.00
C GLY A 57 -3.35 7.20 -7.45
N VAL A 58 -4.60 7.55 -7.76
CA VAL A 58 -4.95 8.09 -9.10
C VAL A 58 -4.26 9.42 -9.35
N ALA A 59 -4.29 10.37 -8.41
CA ALA A 59 -3.67 11.68 -8.57
C ALA A 59 -2.15 11.59 -8.75
N GLN A 60 -1.49 10.72 -7.99
CA GLN A 60 -0.03 10.50 -8.04
C GLN A 60 0.40 9.49 -9.11
N HIS A 61 -0.55 8.91 -9.85
CA HIS A 61 -0.31 7.83 -10.81
C HIS A 61 0.41 6.62 -10.20
N TRP A 62 0.09 6.29 -8.95
CA TRP A 62 0.60 5.12 -8.27
C TRP A 62 -0.15 3.86 -8.70
N PRO A 63 0.55 2.75 -8.99
CA PRO A 63 -0.09 1.45 -9.18
C PRO A 63 -0.68 0.99 -7.85
N LEU A 64 -1.96 0.62 -7.85
CA LEU A 64 -2.67 0.13 -6.67
C LEU A 64 -3.15 -1.31 -6.89
N LEU A 65 -3.02 -2.13 -5.86
CA LEU A 65 -3.64 -3.45 -5.74
C LEU A 65 -4.48 -3.44 -4.45
N ILE A 66 -5.75 -3.84 -4.57
CA ILE A 66 -6.66 -4.03 -3.44
C ILE A 66 -6.87 -5.53 -3.30
N VAL A 67 -6.71 -6.05 -2.08
CA VAL A 67 -6.80 -7.49 -1.76
C VAL A 67 -7.81 -7.73 -0.65
#